data_AF-A0A562IGM6-F1
#
_entry.id   AF-A0A562IGM6-F1
#
_cell.length_a   1.000
_cell.length_b   1.000
_cell.length_c   1.000
_cell.angle_alpha   90.00
_cell.angle_beta   90.00
_cell.angle_gamma   90.00
#
_symmetry.space_group_name_H-M   'P 1'
#
loop_
_entity.id
_entity.type
_entity.pdbx_description
1 polymer ?
#
loop_
_entity_poly.entity_id
_entity_poly.type
_entity_poly.pdbx_seq_one_letter_code
_entity_poly.pdbx_strand_id
1 'polypeptide(L)'
;MRHLGDLNGAPGAAGEAAAAPRAYDGTGHRLLVTGHLAAGDLVVELSAVAGPADAATLDGLAEALTAALDELAEHCARPGAGTVSPSDFPLAGLGRDDLAAFLTAVTRSTSADAAGRDSDADTEGTPR
;
A
#
# COMPACT_ATOMS: atom_id res chain seq x y z
N MET A 1 14.53 -19.79 7.46
CA MET A 1 13.62 -18.64 7.32
C MET A 1 13.07 -18.67 5.91
N ARG A 2 11.77 -18.90 5.77
CA ARG A 2 11.08 -19.09 4.49
C ARG A 2 9.97 -18.05 4.39
N HIS A 3 9.97 -17.32 3.28
CA HIS A 3 8.88 -16.54 2.69
C HIS A 3 8.33 -15.36 3.51
N LEU A 4 9.02 -14.21 3.41
CA LEU A 4 8.32 -12.93 3.32
C LEU A 4 8.24 -12.61 1.82
N GLY A 5 7.01 -12.50 1.31
CA GLY A 5 6.72 -12.24 -0.09
C GLY A 5 7.39 -10.96 -0.57
N ASP A 6 7.90 -11.03 -1.79
CA ASP A 6 8.43 -9.91 -2.54
C ASP A 6 7.29 -8.91 -2.79
N LEU A 7 7.28 -7.81 -2.05
CA LEU A 7 6.32 -6.71 -2.21
C LEU A 7 6.80 -5.66 -3.23
N ASN A 8 7.90 -5.93 -3.96
CA ASN A 8 8.48 -4.96 -4.89
C ASN A 8 8.14 -5.29 -6.35
N GLY A 9 6.85 -5.26 -6.67
CA GLY A 9 6.37 -5.29 -8.05
C GLY A 9 6.59 -3.91 -8.71
N ALA A 10 7.58 -3.83 -9.60
CA ALA A 10 7.75 -2.67 -10.49
C ALA A 10 6.45 -2.40 -11.29
N PRO A 11 6.10 -1.13 -11.56
CA PRO A 11 4.93 -0.82 -12.37
C PRO A 11 5.20 -1.25 -13.82
N GLY A 12 4.57 -2.33 -14.26
CA GLY A 12 4.55 -2.69 -15.69
C GLY A 12 4.81 -4.15 -16.07
N ALA A 13 4.93 -5.09 -15.14
CA ALA A 13 4.84 -6.51 -15.49
C ALA A 13 3.39 -7.00 -15.29
N ALA A 14 2.76 -7.38 -16.39
CA ALA A 14 1.41 -7.94 -16.43
C ALA A 14 1.21 -9.05 -15.39
N GLY A 15 0.04 -9.01 -14.75
CA GLY A 15 -0.30 -9.76 -13.55
C GLY A 15 0.04 -11.24 -13.62
N GLU A 16 0.90 -11.66 -12.70
CA GLU A 16 0.69 -12.93 -12.06
C GLU A 16 -0.56 -12.72 -11.20
N ALA A 17 -1.71 -13.19 -11.71
CA ALA A 17 -2.96 -13.18 -10.97
C ALA A 17 -2.66 -13.63 -9.55
N ALA A 18 -2.99 -12.79 -8.56
CA ALA A 18 -2.89 -13.13 -7.15
C ALA A 18 -3.31 -14.59 -7.02
N ALA A 19 -2.33 -15.45 -6.68
CA ALA A 19 -2.47 -16.89 -6.83
C ALA A 19 -3.82 -17.29 -6.25
N ALA A 20 -4.65 -17.97 -7.05
CA ALA A 20 -6.05 -18.24 -6.71
C ALA A 20 -6.16 -18.68 -5.24
N PRO A 21 -7.18 -18.19 -4.51
CA PRO A 21 -7.31 -18.39 -3.08
C PRO A 21 -6.99 -19.82 -2.71
N ARG A 22 -5.95 -20.03 -1.90
CA ARG A 22 -5.60 -21.39 -1.48
C ARG A 22 -6.74 -21.92 -0.65
N ALA A 23 -7.28 -23.08 -1.03
CA ALA A 23 -8.29 -23.77 -0.24
C ALA A 23 -7.76 -23.95 1.20
N TYR A 24 -8.50 -23.42 2.16
CA TYR A 24 -8.13 -23.46 3.57
C TYR A 24 -8.43 -24.86 4.14
N ASP A 25 -7.38 -25.60 4.48
CA ASP A 25 -7.49 -26.97 5.00
C ASP A 25 -7.80 -27.02 6.51
N GLY A 26 -7.85 -25.87 7.18
CA GLY A 26 -8.20 -25.75 8.59
C GLY A 26 -7.12 -26.23 9.57
N THR A 27 -5.91 -26.55 9.11
CA THR A 27 -4.83 -26.99 9.99
C THR A 27 -4.13 -25.79 10.64
N GLY A 28 -4.05 -25.79 11.98
CA GLY A 28 -3.29 -24.81 12.77
C GLY A 28 -3.98 -23.48 13.09
N HIS A 29 -5.02 -23.09 12.34
CA HIS A 29 -5.80 -21.87 12.59
C HIS A 29 -7.30 -22.15 12.44
N ARG A 30 -8.17 -21.27 12.95
CA ARG A 30 -9.64 -21.37 12.77
C ARG A 30 -10.22 -20.38 11.77
N LEU A 31 -9.52 -19.26 11.58
CA LEU A 31 -9.81 -18.20 10.62
C LEU A 31 -8.50 -17.84 9.94
N LEU A 32 -8.56 -17.73 8.62
CA LEU A 32 -7.51 -17.18 7.78
C LEU A 32 -8.05 -15.89 7.16
N VAL A 33 -7.27 -14.81 7.28
CA VAL A 33 -7.52 -13.52 6.66
C VAL A 33 -6.41 -13.26 5.67
N THR A 34 -6.76 -13.13 4.39
CA THR A 34 -5.80 -12.80 3.33
C THR A 34 -6.21 -11.50 2.66
N GLY A 35 -5.23 -10.69 2.27
CA GLY A 35 -5.45 -9.42 1.59
C GLY A 35 -4.58 -9.32 0.35
N HIS A 36 -5.12 -8.81 -0.74
CA HIS A 36 -4.38 -8.51 -1.95
C HIS A 36 -5.01 -7.33 -2.71
N LEU A 37 -4.26 -6.71 -3.61
CA LEU A 37 -4.80 -5.69 -4.50
C LEU A 37 -5.24 -6.33 -5.82
N ALA A 38 -6.46 -6.02 -6.25
CA ALA A 38 -6.98 -6.42 -7.55
C ALA A 38 -7.69 -5.22 -8.20
N ALA A 39 -7.30 -4.90 -9.44
CA ALA A 39 -7.87 -3.76 -10.20
C ALA A 39 -7.84 -2.39 -9.47
N GLY A 40 -6.93 -2.21 -8.50
CA GLY A 40 -6.82 -0.97 -7.71
C GLY A 40 -7.53 -1.02 -6.36
N ASP A 41 -8.31 -2.07 -6.09
CA ASP A 41 -9.06 -2.24 -4.84
C ASP A 41 -8.39 -3.25 -3.92
N LEU A 42 -8.48 -3.03 -2.61
CA LEU A 42 -8.10 -4.00 -1.60
C LEU A 42 -9.19 -5.07 -1.49
N VAL A 43 -8.83 -6.31 -1.82
CA VAL A 43 -9.66 -7.49 -1.65
C VAL A 43 -9.22 -8.21 -0.39
N VAL A 44 -10.15 -8.39 0.54
CA VAL A 44 -9.94 -9.18 1.76
C VAL A 44 -10.80 -10.42 1.71
N GLU A 45 -10.19 -11.57 1.96
CA GLU A 45 -10.86 -12.87 1.97
C GLU A 45 -10.80 -13.47 3.37
N LEU A 46 -11.96 -13.91 3.86
CA LEU A 46 -12.11 -14.60 5.14
C LEU A 46 -12.42 -16.07 4.88
N SER A 47 -11.54 -16.96 5.31
CA SER A 47 -11.75 -18.41 5.23
C SER A 47 -11.76 -19.00 6.63
N ALA A 48 -12.81 -19.73 6.98
CA ALA A 48 -12.95 -20.36 8.30
C ALA A 48 -13.20 -21.87 8.19
N VAL A 49 -12.81 -22.59 9.23
CA VAL A 49 -13.17 -24.02 9.37
C VAL A 49 -14.65 -24.09 9.71
N ALA A 50 -15.43 -24.82 8.92
CA ALA A 50 -16.87 -24.87 9.04
C ALA A 50 -17.35 -25.34 10.43
N GLY A 51 -18.25 -24.56 11.02
CA GLY A 51 -18.92 -24.79 12.28
C GLY A 51 -20.34 -24.18 12.32
N PRO A 52 -21.17 -24.59 13.29
CA PRO A 52 -22.62 -24.39 13.27
C PRO A 52 -23.11 -22.93 13.46
N ALA A 53 -22.22 -21.97 13.75
CA ALA A 53 -22.57 -20.56 13.99
C ALA A 53 -21.77 -19.57 13.11
N ASP A 54 -21.12 -20.06 12.05
CA ASP A 54 -19.99 -19.34 11.47
C ASP A 54 -20.37 -18.36 10.36
N ALA A 55 -21.43 -18.62 9.57
CA ALA A 55 -21.76 -17.77 8.42
C ALA A 55 -22.14 -16.33 8.83
N ALA A 56 -23.16 -16.17 9.69
CA ALA A 56 -23.58 -14.84 10.16
C ALA A 56 -22.47 -14.10 10.93
N THR A 57 -21.61 -14.84 11.62
CA THR A 57 -20.46 -14.26 12.32
C THR A 57 -19.39 -13.77 11.34
N LEU A 58 -19.13 -14.52 10.27
CA LEU A 58 -18.19 -14.13 9.22
C LEU A 58 -18.71 -12.94 8.41
N ASP A 59 -20.01 -12.90 8.12
CA ASP A 59 -20.65 -11.76 7.44
C ASP A 59 -20.50 -10.49 8.29
N GLY A 60 -20.84 -10.57 9.58
CA GLY A 60 -20.66 -9.45 10.51
C GLY A 60 -19.20 -9.02 10.66
N LEU A 61 -18.26 -9.96 10.64
CA LEU A 61 -16.82 -9.66 10.64
C LEU A 61 -16.38 -8.97 9.35
N ALA A 62 -16.87 -9.41 8.19
CA ALA A 62 -16.56 -8.81 6.90
C ALA A 62 -17.06 -7.36 6.83
N GLU A 63 -18.29 -7.11 7.28
CA GLU A 63 -18.87 -5.76 7.36
C GLU A 63 -18.06 -4.86 8.31
N ALA A 64 -17.76 -5.34 9.51
CA ALA A 64 -16.99 -4.58 10.49
C ALA A 64 -15.56 -4.28 10.02
N LEU A 65 -14.91 -5.25 9.37
CA LEU A 65 -13.56 -5.06 8.84
C LEU A 65 -13.55 -4.04 7.68
N THR A 66 -14.54 -4.10 6.80
CA THR A 66 -14.69 -3.14 5.71
C THR A 66 -14.84 -1.72 6.26
N ALA A 67 -15.78 -1.51 7.20
CA ALA A 67 -16.00 -0.21 7.82
C ALA A 67 -14.73 0.32 8.52
N ALA A 68 -14.02 -0.54 9.26
CA ALA A 68 -12.79 -0.15 9.94
C ALA A 68 -11.66 0.23 8.98
N LEU A 69 -11.53 -0.48 7.85
CA LEU A 69 -10.54 -0.18 6.82
C LEU A 69 -10.87 1.13 6.09
N ASP A 70 -12.14 1.38 5.80
CA ASP A 70 -12.59 2.64 5.21
C ASP A 70 -12.32 3.82 6.15
N GLU A 71 -12.66 3.70 7.43
CA GLU A 71 -12.36 4.73 8.45
C GLU A 71 -10.84 5.01 8.55
N LEU A 72 -10.02 3.96 8.49
CA LEU A 72 -8.57 4.09 8.52
C LEU A 72 -8.04 4.75 7.24
N ALA A 73 -8.54 4.36 6.08
CA ALA A 73 -8.16 4.94 4.80
C ALA A 73 -8.52 6.43 4.75
N GLU A 74 -9.74 6.79 5.17
CA GLU A 74 -10.17 8.19 5.30
C GLU A 74 -9.29 8.96 6.28
N HIS A 75 -8.91 8.37 7.41
CA HIS A 75 -8.00 9.00 8.36
C HIS A 75 -6.62 9.24 7.74
N CYS A 76 -6.05 8.24 7.08
CA CYS A 76 -4.75 8.33 6.43
C CYS A 76 -4.73 9.31 5.25
N ALA A 77 -5.86 9.56 4.60
CA ALA A 77 -5.97 10.54 3.52
C ALA A 77 -6.05 12.00 4.00
N ARG A 78 -6.20 12.24 5.32
CA ARG A 78 -6.28 13.61 5.86
C ARG A 78 -4.95 14.35 5.69
N PRO A 79 -4.95 15.65 5.37
CA PRO A 79 -3.74 16.45 5.33
C PRO A 79 -2.96 16.35 6.65
N GLY A 80 -1.68 15.96 6.58
CA GLY A 80 -0.83 15.78 7.75
C GLY A 80 -0.98 14.44 8.47
N ALA A 81 -1.87 13.55 8.01
CA ALA A 81 -1.85 12.15 8.40
C ALA A 81 -0.67 11.42 7.72
N GLY A 82 -0.03 10.52 8.45
CA GLY A 82 1.20 9.85 8.00
C GLY A 82 2.45 10.72 8.19
N THR A 83 3.03 10.67 9.39
CA THR A 83 4.35 11.25 9.61
C THR A 83 5.41 10.18 9.46
N VAL A 84 6.39 10.41 8.59
CA VAL A 84 7.59 9.58 8.54
C VAL A 84 8.34 9.72 9.87
N SER A 85 8.71 8.59 10.45
CA SER A 85 9.37 8.49 11.74
C SER A 85 10.75 7.85 11.60
N PRO A 86 11.72 8.18 12.47
CA PRO A 86 12.99 7.45 12.52
C PRO A 86 12.84 5.93 12.64
N SER A 87 11.75 5.45 13.27
CA SER A 87 11.41 4.03 13.37
C SER A 87 11.18 3.34 12.02
N ASP A 88 10.88 4.11 10.96
CA ASP A 88 10.69 3.58 9.61
C ASP A 88 12.03 3.28 8.93
N PHE A 89 13.13 3.85 9.43
CA PHE A 89 14.49 3.64 8.95
C PHE A 89 15.45 3.21 10.07
N PRO A 90 15.18 2.07 10.74
CA PRO A 90 15.95 1.64 11.91
C PRO A 90 17.44 1.43 11.59
N LEU A 91 17.78 1.19 10.32
CA LEU A 91 19.15 0.98 9.84
C LEU A 91 19.85 2.25 9.38
N ALA A 92 19.15 3.37 9.23
CA ALA A 92 19.73 4.62 8.72
C ALA A 92 20.44 5.44 9.80
N GLY A 93 20.21 5.14 11.09
CA GLY A 93 20.80 5.87 12.22
C GLY A 93 20.37 7.34 12.30
N LEU A 94 19.28 7.71 11.63
CA LEU A 94 18.79 9.09 11.56
C LEU A 94 18.00 9.44 12.82
N GLY A 95 18.32 10.59 13.42
CA GLY A 95 17.44 11.22 14.40
C GLY A 95 16.21 11.82 13.73
N ARG A 96 15.27 12.33 14.56
CA ARG A 96 14.10 13.06 14.06
C ARG A 96 14.51 14.29 13.22
N ASP A 97 15.53 15.00 13.67
CA ASP A 97 16.00 16.23 13.02
C ASP A 97 16.73 15.94 11.69
N ASP A 98 17.56 14.90 11.64
CA ASP A 98 18.26 14.48 10.41
C ASP A 98 17.27 14.04 9.34
N LEU A 99 16.25 13.28 9.74
CA LEU A 99 15.17 12.84 8.85
C LEU A 99 14.35 14.03 8.33
N ALA A 100 14.04 15.01 9.18
CA ALA A 100 13.32 16.21 8.76
C ALA A 100 14.14 17.06 7.77
N ALA A 101 15.44 17.21 8.02
CA ALA A 101 16.35 17.91 7.11
C ALA A 101 16.44 17.19 5.75
N PHE A 102 16.53 15.86 5.75
CA PHE A 102 16.55 15.04 4.53
C PHE A 102 15.28 15.19 3.69
N LEU A 103 14.10 15.06 4.31
CA LEU A 103 12.82 15.20 3.60
C LEU A 103 12.64 16.61 3.00
N THR A 104 13.11 17.64 3.70
CA THR A 104 13.13 19.03 3.19
C THR A 104 14.02 19.15 1.95
N ALA A 105 15.21 18.54 1.98
CA ALA A 105 16.14 18.56 0.86
C ALA A 105 15.58 17.83 -0.37
N VAL A 106 15.00 16.64 -0.19
CA VAL A 106 14.40 15.84 -1.27
C VAL A 106 13.23 16.58 -1.92
N THR A 107 12.31 17.13 -1.11
CA THR A 107 11.13 17.85 -1.63
C THR A 107 11.53 19.11 -2.43
N ARG A 108 12.60 19.79 -2.01
CA ARG A 108 13.15 20.93 -2.77
C ARG A 108 13.76 20.48 -4.11
N SER A 109 14.43 19.33 -4.13
CA SER A 109 15.02 18.79 -5.36
C SER A 109 13.95 18.32 -6.35
N THR A 110 12.87 17.69 -5.88
CA THR A 110 11.79 17.21 -6.76
C THR A 110 10.97 18.36 -7.35
N SER A 111 10.77 19.44 -6.60
CA SER A 111 10.10 20.65 -7.11
C SER A 111 10.95 21.43 -8.12
N ALA A 112 12.28 21.50 -7.92
CA ALA A 112 13.18 22.11 -8.90
C ALA A 112 13.22 21.33 -10.23
N ASP A 113 13.15 20.00 -10.17
CA ASP A 113 13.17 19.10 -11.34
C ASP A 113 11.81 19.01 -12.07
N ALA A 114 10.72 19.48 -11.44
CA ALA A 114 9.42 19.67 -12.08
C ALA A 114 9.36 21.00 -12.85
N ALA A 115 9.94 22.08 -12.31
CA ALA A 115 9.97 23.40 -12.94
C ALA A 115 10.87 23.47 -14.20
N GLY A 116 11.81 22.52 -14.38
CA GLY A 116 12.68 22.44 -15.55
C GLY A 116 12.10 21.67 -16.76
N ARG A 117 10.93 21.02 -16.61
CA ARG A 117 10.28 20.25 -17.70
C ARG A 117 9.23 21.03 -18.50
N ASP A 118 8.83 22.22 -18.02
CA ASP A 118 7.83 23.08 -18.69
C ASP A 118 8.44 24.10 -19.68
N SER A 119 9.76 24.09 -19.90
CA SER A 119 10.46 25.10 -20.71
C SER A 119 10.92 24.66 -22.11
N ASP A 120 10.52 23.46 -22.59
CA ASP A 120 11.02 22.89 -23.86
C ASP A 120 9.96 22.76 -24.96
N ALA A 121 8.93 23.61 -24.93
CA ALA A 121 7.93 23.75 -25.99
C ALA A 121 7.84 25.20 -26.47
N ASP A 122 8.87 25.68 -27.17
CA ASP A 122 8.77 26.71 -28.21
C ASP A 122 10.16 27.01 -28.76
N THR A 123 10.56 26.32 -29.84
CA THR A 123 11.34 26.89 -30.97
C THR A 123 11.43 25.80 -32.05
N GLU A 124 10.34 25.58 -32.80
CA GLU A 124 10.46 24.94 -34.12
C GLU A 124 10.16 25.99 -35.19
N GLY A 125 11.13 26.11 -36.09
CA GLY A 125 11.36 27.28 -36.90
C GLY A 125 10.33 27.52 -38.00
N THR A 126 10.06 28.79 -38.25
CA THR A 126 9.73 29.27 -39.60
C THR A 126 10.88 30.17 -40.03
N PRO A 127 11.71 29.74 -41.01
CA PRO A 127 11.64 30.33 -42.35
C PRO A 127 12.00 29.28 -43.45
N ARG A 128 11.62 29.34 -44.73
CA ARG A 128 11.14 30.39 -45.64
C ARG A 128 10.09 29.81 -46.58
#